data_AF-A0A5K0XSS2-F1
#
_entry.id   AF-A0A5K0XSS2-F1
#
_cell.length_a   1.000
_cell.length_b   1.000
_cell.length_c   1.000
_cell.angle_alpha   90.00
_cell.angle_beta   90.00
_cell.angle_gamma   90.00
#
_symmetry.space_group_name_H-M   'P 1'
#
loop_
_entity.id
_entity.type
_entity.pdbx_description
1 polymer ?
#
loop_
_entity_poly.entity_id
_entity_poly.type
_entity_poly.pdbx_seq_one_letter_code
_entity_poly.pdbx_strand_id
1 'polypeptide(L)'
;KVFDHDTFSADDIMGEAEIDVQPLITAATAFDDPSSLGNMQIGKWLASRDNALLDDSIISIVDGRVKQDVHLKLQNVETGEVELDLEWIPLDQ
;
A
#
# COMPACT_ATOMS: atom_id res chain seq x y z
N LYS A 1 8.29 -2.65 8.75
CA LYS A 1 9.64 -2.34 9.30
C LYS A 1 10.67 -2.97 8.39
N VAL A 2 11.82 -2.33 8.21
CA VAL A 2 12.95 -2.81 7.40
C VAL A 2 14.11 -3.09 8.35
N PHE A 3 14.89 -4.13 8.05
CA PHE A 3 16.04 -4.56 8.83
C PHE A 3 17.19 -4.89 7.86
N ASP A 4 18.43 -4.68 8.29
CA ASP A 4 19.57 -5.29 7.60
C ASP A 4 19.68 -6.76 8.04
N HIS A 5 20.42 -7.56 7.27
CA HIS A 5 20.62 -8.95 7.62
C HIS A 5 22.07 -9.17 8.03
N ASP A 6 22.27 -9.51 9.29
CA ASP A 6 23.57 -9.77 9.89
C ASP A 6 23.80 -11.27 10.12
N THR A 7 24.98 -11.75 9.73
CA THR A 7 25.28 -13.19 9.83
C THR A 7 25.69 -13.64 11.23
N PHE A 8 26.26 -12.73 12.03
CA PHE A 8 26.84 -13.06 13.35
C PHE A 8 26.38 -12.10 14.48
N SER A 9 25.53 -11.13 14.16
CA SER A 9 24.93 -10.15 15.08
C SER A 9 23.41 -10.18 14.94
N ALA A 10 22.71 -9.43 15.80
CA ALA A 10 21.29 -9.17 15.61
C ALA A 10 21.11 -8.11 14.53
N ASP A 11 20.09 -8.28 13.70
CA ASP A 11 19.69 -7.34 12.65
C ASP A 11 19.32 -5.96 13.24
N ASP A 12 19.86 -4.89 12.65
CA ASP A 12 19.60 -3.50 12.99
C ASP A 12 18.35 -2.96 12.26
N ILE A 13 17.63 -2.05 12.91
CA ILE A 13 16.42 -1.43 12.34
C ILE A 13 16.82 -0.38 11.29
N MET A 14 16.36 -0.58 10.06
CA MET A 14 16.54 0.35 8.94
C MET A 14 15.31 1.24 8.68
N GLY A 15 14.40 1.32 9.63
CA GLY A 15 13.23 2.20 9.60
C GLY A 15 11.89 1.48 9.53
N GLU A 16 10.81 2.25 9.65
CA GLU A 16 9.45 1.72 9.67
C GLU A 16 8.42 2.63 9.02
N ALA A 17 7.35 2.03 8.49
CA ALA A 17 6.19 2.73 7.97
C ALA A 17 4.95 1.87 8.23
N GLU A 18 3.79 2.52 8.33
CA GLU A 18 2.49 1.89 8.51
C GLU A 18 1.62 2.17 7.29
N ILE A 19 0.79 1.20 6.93
CA ILE A 19 -0.14 1.27 5.79
C ILE A 19 -1.55 1.14 6.33
N ASP A 20 -2.41 2.09 5.99
CA ASP A 20 -3.84 1.96 6.21
C ASP A 20 -4.49 1.23 5.04
N VAL A 21 -4.99 0.02 5.29
CA VAL A 21 -5.68 -0.82 4.29
C VAL A 21 -7.18 -0.55 4.22
N GLN A 22 -7.75 0.25 5.15
CA GLN A 22 -9.19 0.54 5.15
C GLN A 22 -9.68 1.20 3.85
N PRO A 23 -8.94 2.15 3.23
CA PRO A 23 -9.32 2.72 1.94
C PRO A 23 -9.43 1.68 0.83
N LEU A 24 -8.49 0.73 0.77
CA LEU A 24 -8.49 -0.37 -0.21
C LEU A 24 -9.70 -1.27 -0.03
N ILE A 25 -9.97 -1.71 1.20
CA ILE A 25 -11.09 -2.60 1.52
C ILE A 25 -12.42 -1.91 1.20
N THR A 26 -12.56 -0.64 1.58
CA THR A 26 -13.79 0.14 1.33
C THR A 26 -14.03 0.30 -0.17
N ALA A 27 -12.98 0.57 -0.94
CA ALA A 27 -13.07 0.65 -2.39
C ALA A 27 -13.44 -0.72 -2.98
N ALA A 28 -12.69 -1.78 -2.64
CA ALA A 28 -12.95 -3.12 -3.17
C ALA A 28 -14.37 -3.63 -2.86
N THR A 29 -14.88 -3.40 -1.66
CA THR A 29 -16.23 -3.83 -1.26
C THR A 29 -17.35 -2.99 -1.89
N ALA A 30 -17.07 -1.76 -2.32
CA ALA A 30 -18.03 -0.94 -3.06
C ALA A 30 -18.20 -1.40 -4.52
N PHE A 31 -17.22 -2.13 -5.07
CA PHE A 31 -17.21 -2.63 -6.43
C PHE A 31 -17.24 -4.16 -6.43
N ASP A 32 -18.46 -4.71 -6.35
CA ASP A 32 -18.74 -6.15 -6.19
C ASP A 32 -18.21 -7.01 -7.36
N ASP A 33 -18.18 -6.45 -8.58
CA ASP A 33 -17.61 -7.09 -9.76
C ASP A 33 -16.64 -6.15 -10.51
N PRO A 34 -15.37 -6.09 -10.08
CA PRO A 34 -14.37 -5.27 -10.76
C PRO A 34 -14.04 -5.82 -12.16
N SER A 35 -14.33 -7.09 -12.45
CA SER A 35 -14.01 -7.73 -13.74
C SER A 35 -14.88 -7.24 -14.89
N SER A 36 -16.10 -6.76 -14.60
CA SER A 36 -16.97 -6.15 -15.61
C SER A 36 -16.74 -4.65 -15.81
N LEU A 37 -15.85 -4.05 -15.01
CA LEU A 37 -15.51 -2.63 -15.07
C LEU A 37 -14.22 -2.42 -15.88
N GLY A 38 -14.17 -1.32 -16.63
CA GLY A 38 -12.96 -0.89 -17.32
C GLY A 38 -11.95 -0.26 -16.36
N ASN A 39 -10.71 -0.05 -16.84
CA ASN A 39 -9.67 0.55 -16.01
C ASN A 39 -10.09 1.94 -15.52
N MET A 40 -10.16 2.13 -14.20
CA MET A 40 -10.64 3.38 -13.60
C MET A 40 -10.11 3.57 -12.18
N GLN A 41 -9.95 4.82 -11.76
CA GLN A 41 -9.70 5.16 -10.37
C GLN A 41 -10.99 5.05 -9.56
N ILE A 42 -10.93 4.32 -8.44
CA ILE A 42 -12.08 4.07 -7.56
C ILE A 42 -11.90 4.65 -6.15
N GLY A 43 -10.68 5.04 -5.79
CA GLY A 43 -10.39 5.61 -4.49
C GLY A 43 -9.01 6.23 -4.42
N LYS A 44 -8.68 6.77 -3.23
CA LYS A 44 -7.33 7.18 -2.87
C LYS A 44 -7.14 7.23 -1.37
N TRP A 45 -5.92 7.00 -0.92
CA TRP A 45 -5.45 7.27 0.44
C TRP A 45 -4.58 8.54 0.40
N LEU A 46 -5.07 9.60 1.05
CA LEU A 46 -4.46 10.94 0.97
C LEU A 46 -3.15 11.01 1.75
N ALA A 47 -2.11 11.57 1.12
CA ALA A 47 -0.90 11.91 1.85
C ALA A 47 -1.18 13.03 2.86
N SER A 48 -0.68 12.85 4.08
CA SER A 48 -0.88 13.80 5.16
C SER A 48 0.36 13.87 6.05
N ARG A 49 0.38 14.82 6.99
CA ARG A 49 1.47 14.92 7.97
C ARG A 49 1.45 13.78 8.99
N ASP A 50 0.32 13.07 9.09
CA ASP A 50 0.07 12.05 10.10
C ASP A 50 0.30 10.62 9.56
N ASN A 51 0.63 10.49 8.27
CA ASN A 51 0.96 9.20 7.65
C ASN A 51 2.33 9.25 6.96
N ALA A 52 2.81 8.08 6.56
CA ALA A 52 4.13 7.90 5.95
C ALA A 52 4.14 8.06 4.42
N LEU A 53 3.02 8.48 3.81
CA LEU A 53 2.89 8.57 2.35
C LEU A 53 3.75 9.72 1.80
N LEU A 54 4.50 9.43 0.72
CA LEU A 54 5.21 10.45 -0.06
C LEU A 54 4.28 11.21 -1.00
N ASP A 55 3.26 10.52 -1.52
CA ASP A 55 2.25 11.04 -2.44
C ASP A 55 0.89 10.35 -2.21
N ASP A 56 -0.17 10.94 -2.79
CA ASP A 56 -1.53 10.37 -2.70
C ASP A 56 -1.53 8.97 -3.31
N SER A 57 -1.79 7.96 -2.49
CA SER A 57 -1.87 6.56 -2.93
C SER A 57 -3.18 6.32 -3.67
N ILE A 58 -3.09 5.93 -4.93
CA ILE A 58 -4.24 5.79 -5.83
C ILE A 58 -4.76 4.35 -5.78
N ILE A 59 -6.09 4.21 -5.66
CA ILE A 59 -6.76 2.90 -5.75
C ILE A 59 -7.51 2.85 -7.06
N SER A 60 -7.21 1.84 -7.88
CA SER A 60 -7.75 1.68 -9.22
C SER A 60 -8.18 0.26 -9.53
N ILE A 61 -9.11 0.11 -10.45
CA ILE A 61 -9.39 -1.15 -11.12
C ILE A 61 -8.48 -1.21 -12.35
N VAL A 62 -7.68 -2.26 -12.46
CA VAL A 62 -6.83 -2.54 -13.61
C VAL A 62 -6.98 -4.00 -13.99
N ASP A 63 -7.39 -4.26 -15.24
CA ASP A 63 -7.60 -5.62 -15.77
C ASP A 63 -8.51 -6.48 -14.88
N GLY A 64 -9.58 -5.88 -14.38
CA GLY A 64 -10.56 -6.53 -13.52
C GLY A 64 -10.12 -6.73 -12.07
N ARG A 65 -8.97 -6.18 -11.66
CA ARG A 65 -8.41 -6.32 -10.31
C ARG A 65 -8.35 -4.98 -9.60
N VAL A 66 -8.67 -4.96 -8.32
CA VAL A 66 -8.53 -3.75 -7.50
C VAL A 66 -7.09 -3.68 -6.98
N LYS A 67 -6.37 -2.62 -7.36
CA LYS A 67 -4.98 -2.38 -7.03
C LYS A 67 -4.79 -1.02 -6.34
N GLN A 68 -3.77 -0.92 -5.51
CA GLN A 68 -3.35 0.32 -4.87
C GLN A 68 -1.83 0.46 -4.89
N ASP A 69 -1.37 1.57 -5.46
CA ASP A 69 0.06 1.92 -5.50
C ASP A 69 0.39 2.75 -4.24
N VAL A 70 1.43 2.38 -3.50
CA VAL A 70 1.77 2.97 -2.20
C VAL A 70 3.25 3.32 -2.13
N HIS A 71 3.55 4.61 -1.97
CA HIS A 71 4.90 5.12 -1.76
C HIS A 71 5.09 5.64 -0.34
N LEU A 72 6.00 5.02 0.40
CA LEU A 72 6.21 5.29 1.81
C LEU A 72 7.61 5.84 2.08
N LYS A 73 7.67 6.86 2.92
CA LYS A 73 8.92 7.28 3.56
C LYS A 73 9.10 6.55 4.88
N LEU A 74 10.24 5.89 5.04
CA LEU A 74 10.59 5.24 6.30
C LEU A 74 10.79 6.30 7.40
N GLN A 75 10.20 6.01 8.55
CA GLN A 75 10.33 6.79 9.79
C GLN A 75 11.41 6.17 10.68
N ASN A 76 11.90 6.96 11.64
CA ASN A 76 12.92 6.55 12.60
C ASN A 76 14.25 6.08 11.96
N VAL A 77 14.55 6.60 10.77
CA VAL A 77 15.81 6.36 10.03
C VAL A 77 16.24 7.65 9.31
N GLU A 78 17.51 7.80 8.98
CA GLU A 78 18.04 8.99 8.30
C GLU A 78 17.47 9.16 6.88
N THR A 79 17.40 8.06 6.13
CA THR A 79 16.89 8.00 4.76
C THR A 79 16.29 6.62 4.48
N GLY A 80 15.36 6.55 3.54
CA GLY A 80 14.75 5.29 3.13
C GLY A 80 13.33 5.49 2.63
N GLU A 81 13.03 4.88 1.49
CA GLU A 81 11.73 4.91 0.84
C GLU A 81 11.38 3.48 0.41
N VAL A 82 10.09 3.15 0.41
CA VAL A 82 9.57 1.85 0.00
C VAL A 82 8.37 2.06 -0.90
N GLU A 83 8.42 1.45 -2.08
CA GLU A 83 7.36 1.42 -3.08
C GLU A 83 6.72 0.03 -3.08
N LEU A 84 5.39 -0.02 -3.07
CA LEU A 84 4.59 -1.23 -2.89
C LEU A 84 3.35 -1.18 -3.79
N ASP A 85 3.01 -2.32 -4.37
CA ASP A 85 1.72 -2.55 -5.01
C ASP A 85 0.87 -3.49 -4.16
N LEU A 86 -0.33 -3.06 -3.80
CA LEU A 86 -1.31 -3.88 -3.10
C LEU A 86 -2.38 -4.36 -4.09
N GLU A 87 -2.74 -5.63 -4.02
CA GLU A 87 -3.84 -6.21 -4.80
C GLU A 87 -4.87 -6.83 -3.86
N TRP A 88 -6.14 -6.48 -4.07
CA TRP A 88 -7.25 -7.11 -3.36
C TRP A 88 -7.66 -8.42 -4.06
N ILE A 89 -7.68 -9.50 -3.29
CA ILE A 89 -8.11 -10.83 -3.75
C ILE A 89 -9.38 -11.21 -2.98
N PRO A 90 -10.55 -11.32 -3.63
CA PRO A 90 -11.75 -11.84 -2.98
C PRO A 90 -11.53 -13.31 -2.61
N LEU A 91 -12.11 -13.75 -1.49
CA LEU A 91 -12.11 -15.17 -1.12
C LEU A 91 -13.20 -15.87 -1.95
N ASP A 92 -12.80 -16.88 -2.72
CA ASP A 92 -13.75 -17.80 -3.37
C ASP A 92 -14.60 -18.48 -2.28
N GLN A 93 -15.93 -18.41 -2.38
CA GLN A 93 -16.87 -19.13 -1.51
C GLN A 93 -17.08 -20.58 -1.96
#